data_AF-A0A8J6QRE8-F1
#
_entry.id   AF-A0A8J6QRE8-F1
#
_cell.length_a   1.000
_cell.length_b   1.000
_cell.length_c   1.000
_cell.angle_alpha   90.00
_cell.angle_beta   90.00
_cell.angle_gamma   90.00
#
_symmetry.space_group_name_H-M   'P 1'
#
loop_
_entity.id
_entity.type
_entity.pdbx_description
1 polymer ?
#
loop_
_entity_poly.entity_id
_entity_poly.type
_entity_poly.pdbx_seq_one_letter_code
_entity_poly.pdbx_strand_id
1 'polypeptide(L)'
;MPQNRLNTMGAVQLRQEMTRLRAEVKQLEQGRKSIETELAKARKNAEAELAQVQKNAKAELDKARQELARCGKAEQAAQLKFLAERTELEERLKTADGEMAELRAKLAGEEKLWSRERNKLITSVETLTREKTEMEDRRQAELASRKALVAALETLAQAVPGLADQPVESPGFAETLQDYLSGRRHLEERIAELEATLEDNRRKLTAVDAHDERIGGLIALNRSLQEELDGMQVGQQTLEKRLTDLQDEAAMTARQELLEARRELDRLHGNITTLTRENQSLLGQLQQENRIAVLSPERVSMMLNDFQQSLQAGMKGVEIRDGEVKLKVGIAAVDEQNAGFIIPSATNIEQVREGLSEINFRFGKQSGLEPDK
;
A
#
# COMPACT_ATOMS: atom_id res chain seq x y z
N MET A 1 -85.75 -85.84 -37.22
CA MET A 1 -84.34 -86.08 -36.84
C MET A 1 -83.44 -85.03 -37.51
N PRO A 2 -83.13 -83.89 -36.86
CA PRO A 2 -82.30 -82.83 -37.41
C PRO A 2 -80.92 -82.80 -36.71
N GLN A 3 -79.88 -83.39 -37.31
CA GLN A 3 -78.52 -83.37 -36.73
C GLN A 3 -77.45 -82.68 -37.60
N ASN A 4 -77.78 -82.19 -38.80
CA ASN A 4 -76.78 -81.63 -39.73
C ASN A 4 -76.69 -80.08 -39.80
N ARG A 5 -77.38 -79.33 -38.92
CA ARG A 5 -77.34 -77.85 -38.93
C ARG A 5 -76.57 -77.20 -37.78
N LEU A 6 -76.14 -77.95 -36.76
CA LEU A 6 -75.31 -77.40 -35.66
C LEU A 6 -73.80 -77.40 -35.96
N ASN A 7 -73.30 -78.27 -36.85
CA ASN A 7 -71.86 -78.35 -37.17
C ASN A 7 -71.36 -77.31 -38.19
N THR A 8 -72.25 -76.65 -38.94
CA THR A 8 -71.86 -75.66 -39.96
C THR A 8 -71.80 -74.23 -39.42
N MET A 9 -72.62 -73.85 -38.42
CA MET A 9 -72.53 -72.53 -37.79
C MET A 9 -71.26 -72.35 -36.95
N GLY A 10 -70.83 -73.38 -36.22
CA GLY A 10 -69.57 -73.34 -35.45
C GLY A 10 -68.34 -73.21 -36.36
N ALA A 11 -68.33 -73.87 -37.52
CA ALA A 11 -67.23 -73.79 -38.49
C ALA A 11 -67.14 -72.42 -39.21
N VAL A 12 -68.26 -71.72 -39.38
CA VAL A 12 -68.28 -70.37 -39.97
C VAL A 12 -67.82 -69.32 -38.95
N GLN A 13 -68.25 -69.42 -37.68
CA GLN A 13 -67.76 -68.55 -36.60
C GLN A 13 -66.25 -68.71 -36.37
N LEU A 14 -65.75 -69.95 -36.32
CA LEU A 14 -64.32 -70.23 -36.23
C LEU A 14 -63.51 -69.66 -37.40
N ARG A 15 -64.05 -69.70 -38.63
CA ARG A 15 -63.38 -69.09 -39.79
C ARG A 15 -63.34 -67.57 -39.69
N GLN A 16 -64.41 -66.94 -39.24
CA GLN A 16 -64.46 -65.48 -39.02
C GLN A 16 -63.49 -65.05 -37.92
N GLU A 17 -63.45 -65.75 -36.79
CA GLU A 17 -62.48 -65.50 -35.72
C GLU A 17 -61.04 -65.71 -36.20
N MET A 18 -60.75 -66.77 -36.96
CA MET A 18 -59.41 -67.00 -37.51
C MET A 18 -58.97 -65.90 -38.49
N THR A 19 -59.89 -65.36 -39.29
CA THR A 19 -59.59 -64.20 -40.15
C THR A 19 -59.37 -62.92 -39.35
N ARG A 20 -60.14 -62.71 -38.28
CA ARG A 20 -59.98 -61.55 -37.40
C ARG A 20 -58.66 -61.61 -36.64
N LEU A 21 -58.33 -62.76 -36.05
CA LEU A 21 -57.06 -62.99 -35.37
C LEU A 21 -55.87 -62.85 -36.34
N ARG A 22 -55.99 -63.33 -37.59
CA ARG A 22 -54.95 -63.09 -38.60
C ARG A 22 -54.77 -61.61 -38.93
N ALA A 23 -55.85 -60.83 -38.97
CA ALA A 23 -55.77 -59.39 -39.20
C ALA A 23 -55.15 -58.66 -38.00
N GLU A 24 -55.53 -59.02 -36.77
CA GLU A 24 -54.93 -58.50 -35.53
C GLU A 24 -53.45 -58.84 -35.42
N VAL A 25 -53.05 -60.08 -35.70
CA VAL A 25 -51.63 -60.48 -35.73
C VAL A 25 -50.84 -59.66 -36.76
N LYS A 26 -51.41 -59.42 -37.94
CA LYS A 26 -50.75 -58.63 -39.00
C LYS A 26 -50.61 -57.15 -38.61
N GLN A 27 -51.60 -56.59 -37.93
CA GLN A 27 -51.51 -55.23 -37.37
C GLN A 27 -50.48 -55.15 -36.23
N LEU A 28 -50.44 -56.14 -35.36
CA LEU A 28 -49.44 -56.21 -34.27
C LEU A 28 -48.01 -56.36 -34.82
N GLU A 29 -47.81 -57.14 -35.89
CA GLU A 29 -46.51 -57.25 -36.58
C GLU A 29 -46.08 -55.91 -37.20
N GLN A 30 -47.00 -55.17 -37.80
CA GLN A 30 -46.71 -53.83 -38.33
C GLN A 30 -46.40 -52.83 -37.22
N GLY A 31 -47.19 -52.85 -36.13
CA GLY A 31 -46.95 -52.03 -34.95
C GLY A 31 -45.58 -52.32 -34.32
N ARG A 32 -45.22 -53.61 -34.17
CA ARG A 32 -43.92 -54.03 -33.67
C ARG A 32 -42.78 -53.54 -34.56
N LYS A 33 -42.88 -53.66 -35.90
CA LYS A 33 -41.87 -53.14 -36.83
C LYS A 33 -41.72 -51.63 -36.73
N SER A 34 -42.82 -50.90 -36.62
CA SER A 34 -42.81 -49.44 -36.41
C SER A 34 -42.07 -49.08 -35.12
N ILE A 35 -42.41 -49.72 -34.00
CA ILE A 35 -41.77 -49.51 -32.71
C ILE A 35 -40.27 -49.87 -32.74
N GLU A 36 -39.89 -50.96 -33.40
CA GLU A 36 -38.47 -51.33 -33.58
C GLU A 36 -37.70 -50.25 -34.36
N THR A 37 -38.30 -49.65 -35.39
CA THR A 37 -37.67 -48.55 -36.14
C THR A 37 -37.55 -47.24 -35.34
N GLU A 38 -38.58 -46.91 -34.57
CA GLU A 38 -38.56 -45.76 -33.65
C GLU A 38 -37.50 -45.93 -32.56
N LEU A 39 -37.41 -47.12 -31.96
CA LEU A 39 -36.39 -47.46 -30.97
C LEU A 39 -34.97 -47.39 -31.54
N ALA A 40 -34.77 -47.85 -32.78
CA ALA A 40 -33.47 -47.76 -33.45
C ALA A 40 -33.05 -46.30 -33.69
N LYS A 41 -33.99 -45.44 -34.12
CA LYS A 41 -33.73 -44.00 -34.27
C LYS A 41 -33.44 -43.33 -32.92
N ALA A 42 -34.24 -43.62 -31.89
CA ALA A 42 -34.04 -43.09 -30.56
C ALA A 42 -32.66 -43.46 -29.98
N ARG A 43 -32.24 -44.72 -30.15
CA ARG A 43 -30.89 -45.18 -29.74
C ARG A 43 -29.78 -44.44 -30.47
N LYS A 44 -29.89 -44.28 -31.80
CA LYS A 44 -28.89 -43.56 -32.59
C LYS A 44 -28.79 -42.08 -32.19
N ASN A 45 -29.92 -41.44 -31.91
CA ASN A 45 -29.94 -40.05 -31.45
C ASN A 45 -29.33 -39.94 -30.04
N ALA A 46 -29.67 -40.84 -29.12
CA ALA A 46 -29.09 -40.86 -27.78
C ALA A 46 -27.58 -41.10 -27.81
N GLU A 47 -27.07 -41.99 -28.66
CA GLU A 47 -25.62 -42.18 -28.85
C GLU A 47 -24.94 -40.91 -29.39
N ALA A 48 -25.56 -40.21 -30.34
CA ALA A 48 -25.04 -38.96 -30.88
C ALA A 48 -25.00 -37.84 -29.83
N GLU A 49 -26.07 -37.70 -29.04
CA GLU A 49 -26.13 -36.75 -27.93
C GLU A 49 -25.08 -37.06 -26.87
N LEU A 50 -24.93 -38.33 -26.50
CA LEU A 50 -23.95 -38.77 -25.50
C LEU A 50 -22.51 -38.52 -25.98
N ALA A 51 -22.22 -38.77 -27.26
CA ALA A 51 -20.93 -38.44 -27.86
C ALA A 51 -20.67 -36.91 -27.87
N GLN A 52 -21.69 -36.10 -28.16
CA GLN A 52 -21.57 -34.65 -28.14
C GLN A 52 -21.35 -34.11 -26.72
N VAL A 53 -22.07 -34.64 -25.73
CA VAL A 53 -21.89 -34.30 -24.32
C VAL A 53 -20.49 -34.66 -23.85
N GLN A 54 -19.98 -35.85 -24.21
CA GLN A 54 -18.61 -36.27 -23.88
C GLN A 54 -17.57 -35.34 -24.52
N LYS A 55 -17.77 -34.94 -25.78
CA LYS A 55 -16.88 -34.01 -26.48
C LYS A 55 -16.87 -32.63 -25.81
N ASN A 56 -18.03 -32.09 -25.48
CA ASN A 56 -18.17 -30.81 -24.81
C ASN A 56 -17.54 -30.85 -23.40
N ALA A 57 -17.82 -31.91 -22.63
CA ALA A 57 -17.26 -32.10 -21.30
C ALA A 57 -15.72 -32.16 -21.34
N LYS A 58 -15.15 -32.85 -22.33
CA LYS A 58 -13.69 -32.92 -22.50
C LYS A 58 -13.10 -31.54 -22.83
N ALA A 59 -13.74 -30.78 -23.71
CA ALA A 59 -13.29 -29.43 -24.07
C ALA A 59 -13.33 -28.46 -22.87
N GLU A 60 -14.39 -28.50 -22.06
CA GLU A 60 -14.49 -27.69 -20.85
C GLU A 60 -13.46 -28.11 -19.78
N LEU A 61 -13.18 -29.40 -19.65
CA LEU A 61 -12.15 -29.91 -18.74
C LEU A 61 -10.74 -29.46 -19.17
N ASP A 62 -10.46 -29.46 -20.47
CA ASP A 62 -9.19 -28.96 -21.01
C ASP A 62 -9.04 -27.44 -20.84
N LYS A 63 -10.12 -26.66 -21.01
CA LYS A 63 -10.12 -25.22 -20.68
C LYS A 63 -9.86 -24.97 -19.19
N ALA A 64 -10.57 -25.67 -18.30
CA ALA A 64 -10.38 -25.54 -16.86
C ALA A 64 -8.94 -25.89 -16.44
N ARG A 65 -8.33 -26.90 -17.07
CA ARG A 65 -6.91 -27.25 -16.85
C ARG A 65 -5.97 -26.15 -17.32
N GLN A 66 -6.24 -25.52 -18.46
CA GLN A 66 -5.43 -24.40 -18.96
C GLN A 66 -5.54 -23.17 -18.05
N GLU A 67 -6.75 -22.84 -17.59
CA GLU A 67 -6.97 -21.75 -16.64
C GLU A 67 -6.27 -22.01 -15.31
N LEU A 68 -6.40 -23.21 -14.76
CA LEU A 68 -5.71 -23.60 -13.52
C LEU A 68 -4.18 -23.53 -13.66
N ALA A 69 -3.63 -23.97 -14.80
CA ALA A 69 -2.21 -23.85 -15.09
C ALA A 69 -1.76 -22.38 -15.22
N ARG A 70 -2.60 -21.53 -15.82
CA ARG A 70 -2.34 -20.09 -15.94
C ARG A 70 -2.37 -19.39 -14.58
N CYS A 71 -3.38 -19.68 -13.76
CA CYS A 71 -3.49 -19.17 -12.39
C CYS A 71 -2.30 -19.62 -11.54
N GLY A 72 -1.92 -20.90 -11.60
CA GLY A 72 -0.75 -21.41 -10.87
C GLY A 72 0.56 -20.72 -11.28
N LYS A 73 0.76 -20.46 -12.57
CA LYS A 73 1.92 -19.69 -13.04
C LYS A 73 1.89 -18.23 -12.60
N ALA A 74 0.72 -17.59 -12.61
CA ALA A 74 0.56 -16.21 -12.14
C ALA A 74 0.84 -16.10 -10.64
N GLU A 75 0.36 -17.05 -9.84
CA GLU A 75 0.60 -17.11 -8.40
C GLU A 75 2.08 -17.37 -8.08
N GLN A 76 2.74 -18.30 -8.80
CA GLN A 76 4.18 -18.51 -8.68
C GLN A 76 4.98 -17.24 -9.03
N ALA A 77 4.60 -16.53 -10.09
CA ALA A 77 5.26 -15.27 -10.47
C ALA A 77 5.05 -14.19 -9.39
N ALA A 78 3.86 -14.09 -8.82
CA ALA A 78 3.57 -13.18 -7.71
C ALA A 78 4.41 -13.51 -6.47
N GLN A 79 4.52 -14.80 -6.10
CA GLN A 79 5.35 -15.25 -4.99
C GLN A 79 6.84 -14.93 -5.20
N LEU A 80 7.37 -15.16 -6.41
CA LEU A 80 8.75 -14.80 -6.75
C LEU A 80 8.98 -13.29 -6.67
N LYS A 81 8.02 -12.49 -7.13
CA LYS A 81 8.10 -11.03 -7.03
C LYS A 81 8.11 -10.57 -5.56
N PHE A 82 7.22 -11.12 -4.74
CA PHE A 82 7.20 -10.84 -3.30
C PHE A 82 8.51 -11.23 -2.60
N LEU A 83 9.10 -12.37 -2.96
CA LEU A 83 10.39 -12.77 -2.41
C LEU A 83 11.51 -11.81 -2.82
N ALA A 84 11.53 -11.36 -4.08
CA ALA A 84 12.50 -10.39 -4.56
C ALA A 84 12.37 -9.03 -3.84
N GLU A 85 11.14 -8.51 -3.71
CA GLU A 85 10.85 -7.28 -2.97
C GLU A 85 11.26 -7.42 -1.49
N ARG A 86 11.00 -8.58 -0.87
CA ARG A 86 11.42 -8.85 0.50
C ARG A 86 12.95 -8.86 0.64
N THR A 87 13.67 -9.49 -0.28
CA THR A 87 15.15 -9.50 -0.24
C THR A 87 15.74 -8.11 -0.43
N GLU A 88 15.14 -7.28 -1.29
CA GLU A 88 15.59 -5.90 -1.49
C GLU A 88 15.34 -5.05 -0.22
N LEU A 89 14.21 -5.25 0.45
CA LEU A 89 13.93 -4.60 1.73
C LEU A 89 14.89 -5.07 2.84
N GLU A 90 15.21 -6.36 2.90
CA GLU A 90 16.19 -6.91 3.85
C GLU A 90 17.60 -6.31 3.63
N GLU A 91 18.02 -6.14 2.38
CA GLU A 91 19.30 -5.48 2.05
C GLU A 91 19.30 -4.00 2.43
N ARG A 92 18.24 -3.26 2.11
CA ARG A 92 18.09 -1.84 2.48
C ARG A 92 18.08 -1.64 4.00
N LEU A 93 17.45 -2.55 4.74
CA LEU A 93 17.44 -2.50 6.20
C LEU A 93 18.85 -2.75 6.76
N LYS A 94 19.58 -3.71 6.19
CA LYS A 94 20.96 -3.99 6.59
C LYS A 94 21.91 -2.81 6.30
N THR A 95 21.74 -2.11 5.16
CA THR A 95 22.52 -0.90 4.87
C THR A 95 22.19 0.22 5.85
N ALA A 96 20.91 0.45 6.14
CA ALA A 96 20.48 1.47 7.09
C ALA A 96 20.99 1.19 8.52
N ASP A 97 20.98 -0.08 8.95
CA ASP A 97 21.56 -0.49 10.24
C ASP A 97 23.07 -0.24 10.29
N GLY A 98 23.78 -0.47 9.18
CA GLY A 98 25.20 -0.15 9.04
C GLY A 98 25.48 1.34 9.17
N GLU A 99 24.73 2.18 8.44
CA GLU A 99 24.84 3.65 8.52
C GLU A 99 24.53 4.17 9.93
N MET A 100 23.49 3.64 10.58
CA MET A 100 23.15 3.99 11.97
C MET A 100 24.25 3.61 12.95
N ALA A 101 24.91 2.46 12.76
CA ALA A 101 26.04 2.06 13.58
C ALA A 101 27.25 2.99 13.40
N GLU A 102 27.54 3.41 12.16
CA GLU A 102 28.60 4.37 11.87
C GLU A 102 28.32 5.75 12.48
N LEU A 103 27.09 6.26 12.35
CA LEU A 103 26.69 7.54 12.95
C LEU A 103 26.79 7.50 14.48
N ARG A 104 26.34 6.40 15.11
CA ARG A 104 26.51 6.21 16.56
C ARG A 104 27.98 6.18 16.97
N ALA A 105 28.84 5.55 16.18
CA ALA A 105 30.28 5.51 16.45
C ALA A 105 30.92 6.90 16.32
N LYS A 106 30.52 7.70 15.31
CA LYS A 106 30.96 9.09 15.14
C LYS A 106 30.51 9.95 16.32
N LEU A 107 29.23 9.89 16.69
CA LEU A 107 28.68 10.63 17.83
C LEU A 107 29.42 10.30 19.13
N ALA A 108 29.64 9.02 19.43
CA ALA A 108 30.40 8.59 20.61
C ALA A 108 31.87 9.05 20.57
N GLY A 109 32.46 9.18 19.37
CA GLY A 109 33.78 9.76 19.17
C GLY A 109 33.81 11.26 19.49
N GLU A 110 32.85 12.00 18.98
CA GLU A 110 32.68 13.44 19.23
C GLU A 110 32.40 13.72 20.71
N GLU A 111 31.52 12.97 21.36
CA GLU A 111 31.25 13.09 22.80
C GLU A 111 32.53 12.92 23.65
N LYS A 112 33.41 11.98 23.27
CA LYS A 112 34.71 11.80 23.95
C LYS A 112 35.64 12.98 23.72
N LEU A 113 35.66 13.55 22.52
CA LEU A 113 36.45 14.74 22.22
C LEU A 113 35.94 15.94 23.03
N TRP A 114 34.63 16.18 23.00
CA TRP A 114 33.96 17.20 23.78
C TRP A 114 34.22 17.06 25.28
N SER A 115 34.14 15.86 25.82
CA SER A 115 34.45 15.58 27.22
C SER A 115 35.90 15.94 27.56
N ARG A 116 36.86 15.61 26.68
CA ARG A 116 38.27 15.98 26.86
C ARG A 116 38.47 17.50 26.81
N GLU A 117 37.86 18.18 25.86
CA GLU A 117 37.95 19.64 25.74
C GLU A 117 37.31 20.34 26.94
N ARG A 118 36.13 19.89 27.37
CA ARG A 118 35.48 20.36 28.59
C ARG A 118 36.38 20.18 29.81
N ASN A 119 37.00 19.03 29.98
CA ASN A 119 37.90 18.79 31.10
C ASN A 119 39.13 19.70 31.04
N LYS A 120 39.71 19.94 29.85
CA LYS A 120 40.80 20.91 29.68
C LYS A 120 40.37 22.32 30.09
N LEU A 121 39.19 22.76 29.66
CA LEU A 121 38.64 24.07 30.01
C LEU A 121 38.39 24.20 31.52
N ILE A 122 37.84 23.15 32.15
CA ILE A 122 37.68 23.11 33.61
C ILE A 122 39.03 23.29 34.29
N THR A 123 40.05 22.51 33.90
CA THR A 123 41.38 22.63 34.50
C THR A 123 42.00 24.01 34.29
N SER A 124 41.82 24.64 33.12
CA SER A 124 42.34 26.00 32.88
C SER A 124 41.62 27.06 33.69
N VAL A 125 40.30 26.91 33.89
CA VAL A 125 39.53 27.82 34.74
C VAL A 125 39.95 27.69 36.20
N GLU A 126 40.17 26.46 36.68
CA GLU A 126 40.69 26.20 38.02
C GLU A 126 42.07 26.83 38.24
N THR A 127 42.99 26.70 37.28
CA THR A 127 44.31 27.33 37.37
C THR A 127 44.23 28.85 37.36
N LEU A 128 43.41 29.44 36.48
CA LEU A 128 43.24 30.89 36.41
C LEU A 128 42.58 31.45 37.68
N THR A 129 41.62 30.72 38.25
CA THR A 129 40.98 31.09 39.50
C THR A 129 41.98 31.10 40.64
N ARG A 130 42.85 30.08 40.71
CA ARG A 130 43.93 30.03 41.71
C ARG A 130 44.94 31.17 41.54
N GLU A 131 45.41 31.42 40.33
CA GLU A 131 46.31 32.54 40.04
C GLU A 131 45.68 33.88 40.42
N LYS A 132 44.39 34.08 40.12
CA LYS A 132 43.65 35.29 40.52
C LYS A 132 43.64 35.46 42.03
N THR A 133 43.35 34.39 42.79
CA THR A 133 43.37 34.47 44.26
C THR A 133 44.77 34.78 44.79
N GLU A 134 45.82 34.18 44.22
CA GLU A 134 47.21 34.47 44.61
C GLU A 134 47.59 35.93 44.31
N MET A 135 47.13 36.49 43.19
CA MET A 135 47.34 37.90 42.85
C MET A 135 46.56 38.86 43.76
N GLU A 136 45.33 38.50 44.14
CA GLU A 136 44.53 39.27 45.10
C GLU A 136 45.20 39.27 46.49
N ASP A 137 45.71 38.13 46.95
CA ASP A 137 46.46 38.01 48.21
C ASP A 137 47.73 38.85 48.19
N ARG A 138 48.52 38.80 47.10
CA ARG A 138 49.71 39.65 46.92
C ARG A 138 49.35 41.13 46.96
N ARG A 139 48.28 41.54 46.28
CA ARG A 139 47.80 42.93 46.30
C ARG A 139 47.38 43.37 47.70
N GLN A 140 46.73 42.51 48.48
CA GLN A 140 46.38 42.80 49.87
C GLN A 140 47.62 42.95 50.75
N ALA A 141 48.62 42.07 50.60
CA ALA A 141 49.88 42.16 51.31
C ALA A 141 50.64 43.45 50.97
N GLU A 142 50.66 43.85 49.69
CA GLU A 142 51.23 45.12 49.24
C GLU A 142 50.52 46.34 49.82
N LEU A 143 49.19 46.32 49.89
CA LEU A 143 48.41 47.39 50.51
C LEU A 143 48.68 47.48 52.02
N ALA A 144 48.83 46.34 52.70
CA ALA A 144 49.22 46.30 54.10
C ALA A 144 50.64 46.87 54.31
N SER A 145 51.60 46.49 53.46
CA SER A 145 52.96 47.05 53.47
C SER A 145 52.96 48.56 53.22
N ARG A 146 52.18 49.06 52.25
CA ARG A 146 52.03 50.50 52.01
C ARG A 146 51.45 51.23 53.22
N LYS A 147 50.42 50.67 53.88
CA LYS A 147 49.87 51.24 55.11
C LYS A 147 50.91 51.30 56.24
N ALA A 148 51.70 50.24 56.40
CA ALA A 148 52.80 50.22 57.38
C ALA A 148 53.88 51.27 57.07
N LEU A 149 54.22 51.45 55.80
CA LEU A 149 55.19 52.47 55.36
C LEU A 149 54.66 53.88 55.58
N VAL A 150 53.37 54.16 55.30
CA VAL A 150 52.75 55.45 55.61
C VAL A 150 52.78 55.72 57.11
N ALA A 151 52.45 54.74 57.95
CA ALA A 151 52.56 54.89 59.41
C ALA A 151 54.01 55.14 59.88
N ALA A 152 55.00 54.49 59.24
CA ALA A 152 56.41 54.73 59.50
C ALA A 152 56.84 56.14 59.07
N LEU A 153 56.35 56.65 57.93
CA LEU A 153 56.60 58.02 57.48
C LEU A 153 55.92 59.06 58.37
N GLU A 154 54.72 58.78 58.89
CA GLU A 154 54.03 59.65 59.85
C GLU A 154 54.78 59.73 61.19
N THR A 155 55.30 58.60 61.69
CA THR A 155 56.16 58.59 62.90
C THR A 155 57.49 59.31 62.66
N LEU A 156 58.09 59.16 61.48
CA LEU A 156 59.28 59.94 61.09
C LEU A 156 58.97 61.44 60.99
N ALA A 157 57.83 61.82 60.40
CA ALA A 157 57.41 63.22 60.31
C ALA A 157 57.16 63.84 61.70
N GLN A 158 56.69 63.05 62.67
CA GLN A 158 56.58 63.47 64.07
C GLN A 158 57.94 63.58 64.78
N ALA A 159 58.94 62.79 64.36
CA ALA A 159 60.31 62.82 64.90
C ALA A 159 61.19 63.92 64.28
N VAL A 160 60.78 64.50 63.14
CA VAL A 160 61.56 65.46 62.36
C VAL A 160 60.97 66.89 62.30
N PRO A 161 60.47 67.51 63.40
CA PRO A 161 60.41 68.96 63.48
C PRO A 161 61.77 69.48 63.99
N GLY A 162 62.79 69.47 63.12
CA GLY A 162 64.13 69.93 63.51
C GLY A 162 65.26 69.85 62.47
N LEU A 163 65.04 69.26 61.29
CA LEU A 163 66.10 69.13 60.26
C LEU A 163 66.14 70.27 59.23
N ALA A 164 65.40 71.37 59.43
CA ALA A 164 65.39 72.50 58.51
C ALA A 164 66.63 73.42 58.60
N ASP A 165 67.51 73.24 59.60
CA ASP A 165 68.64 74.15 59.86
C ASP A 165 70.03 73.48 59.82
N GLN A 166 70.23 72.40 59.07
CA GLN A 166 71.57 71.80 58.91
C GLN A 166 72.21 72.08 57.55
N PRO A 167 73.46 72.61 57.52
CA PRO A 167 74.14 73.02 56.30
C PRO A 167 74.57 71.84 55.40
N VAL A 168 74.60 72.12 54.10
CA VAL A 168 74.74 71.21 52.94
C VAL A 168 76.12 70.49 52.83
N GLU A 169 76.96 70.54 53.86
CA GLU A 169 78.29 69.89 53.88
C GLU A 169 78.40 68.80 54.97
N SER A 170 77.31 68.10 55.25
CA SER A 170 77.26 66.97 56.17
C SER A 170 77.14 65.64 55.41
N PRO A 171 77.83 64.55 55.85
CA PRO A 171 77.67 63.21 55.29
C PRO A 171 76.20 62.72 55.23
N GLY A 172 75.28 63.32 56.01
CA GLY A 172 73.85 63.02 55.95
C GLY A 172 73.13 63.49 54.68
N PHE A 173 73.65 64.48 53.94
CA PHE A 173 73.06 64.88 52.64
C PHE A 173 73.31 63.84 51.54
N ALA A 174 74.49 63.22 51.54
CA ALA A 174 74.81 62.12 50.64
C ALA A 174 73.96 60.87 50.97
N GLU A 175 73.75 60.59 52.25
CA GLU A 175 72.90 59.49 52.73
C GLU A 175 71.42 59.71 52.34
N THR A 176 70.87 60.90 52.54
CA THR A 176 69.50 61.24 52.13
C THR A 176 69.31 61.24 50.60
N LEU A 177 70.31 61.66 49.81
CA LEU A 177 70.27 61.50 48.35
C LEU A 177 70.34 60.03 47.93
N GLN A 178 71.14 59.22 48.62
CA GLN A 178 71.24 57.78 48.35
C GLN A 178 69.93 57.06 48.71
N ASP A 179 69.26 57.46 49.79
CA ASP A 179 67.93 56.99 50.18
C ASP A 179 66.85 57.40 49.17
N TYR A 180 66.92 58.62 48.65
CA TYR A 180 66.00 59.06 47.60
C TYR A 180 66.21 58.29 46.28
N LEU A 181 67.47 58.04 45.89
CA LEU A 181 67.80 57.28 44.69
C LEU A 181 67.42 55.80 44.83
N SER A 182 67.58 55.19 46.02
CA SER A 182 67.15 53.82 46.27
C SER A 182 65.62 53.71 46.30
N GLY A 183 64.93 54.67 46.92
CA GLY A 183 63.46 54.77 46.88
C GLY A 183 62.92 54.94 45.47
N ARG A 184 63.58 55.75 44.63
CA ARG A 184 63.23 55.89 43.22
C ARG A 184 63.44 54.60 42.42
N ARG A 185 64.56 53.89 42.62
CA ARG A 185 64.78 52.58 41.96
C ARG A 185 63.70 51.56 42.36
N HIS A 186 63.33 51.52 43.64
CA HIS A 186 62.29 50.61 44.09
C HIS A 186 60.91 50.93 43.48
N LEU A 187 60.61 52.22 43.29
CA LEU A 187 59.40 52.64 42.57
C LEU A 187 59.46 52.27 41.08
N GLU A 188 60.62 52.43 40.43
CA GLU A 188 60.83 52.04 39.03
C GLU A 188 60.69 50.51 38.85
N GLU A 189 61.25 49.70 39.76
CA GLU A 189 61.08 48.24 39.80
C GLU A 189 59.60 47.85 39.95
N ARG A 190 58.90 48.50 40.88
CA ARG A 190 57.47 48.22 41.11
C ARG A 190 56.58 48.65 39.93
N ILE A 191 56.95 49.71 39.21
CA ILE A 191 56.27 50.10 37.97
C ILE A 191 56.50 49.02 36.91
N ALA A 192 57.72 48.52 36.74
CA ALA A 192 58.02 47.46 35.79
C ALA A 192 57.26 46.15 36.11
N GLU A 193 57.14 45.78 37.38
CA GLU A 193 56.32 44.62 37.81
C GLU A 193 54.82 44.83 37.51
N LEU A 194 54.30 46.03 37.77
CA LEU A 194 52.90 46.37 37.46
C LEU A 194 52.62 46.39 35.96
N GLU A 195 53.57 46.85 35.15
CA GLU A 195 53.46 46.81 33.68
C GLU A 195 53.49 45.36 33.16
N ALA A 196 54.37 44.51 33.69
CA ALA A 196 54.41 43.09 33.33
C ALA A 196 53.11 42.37 33.69
N THR A 197 52.53 42.65 34.86
CA THR A 197 51.24 42.07 35.27
C THR A 197 50.06 42.63 34.46
N LEU A 198 50.09 43.90 34.06
CA LEU A 198 49.09 44.46 33.14
C LEU A 198 49.14 43.78 31.77
N GLU A 199 50.34 43.53 31.25
CA GLU A 199 50.51 42.88 29.95
C GLU A 199 50.07 41.40 30.00
N ASP A 200 50.35 40.67 31.09
CA ASP A 200 49.82 39.32 31.31
C ASP A 200 48.28 39.32 31.39
N ASN A 201 47.69 40.27 32.12
CA ASN A 201 46.24 40.40 32.22
C ASN A 201 45.59 40.73 30.86
N ARG A 202 46.22 41.55 30.03
CA ARG A 202 45.76 41.81 28.66
C ARG A 202 45.74 40.54 27.82
N ARG A 203 46.80 39.73 27.89
CA ARG A 203 46.86 38.43 27.19
C ARG A 203 45.77 37.47 27.67
N LYS A 204 45.55 37.40 28.99
CA LYS A 204 44.45 36.62 29.57
C LYS A 204 43.09 37.10 29.06
N LEU A 205 42.87 38.41 28.97
CA LEU A 205 41.62 38.97 28.43
C LEU A 205 41.39 38.55 26.97
N THR A 206 42.43 38.64 26.13
CA THR A 206 42.32 38.22 24.72
C THR A 206 42.05 36.72 24.57
N ALA A 207 42.54 35.89 25.51
CA ALA A 207 42.24 34.47 25.52
C ALA A 207 40.79 34.19 25.93
N VAL A 208 40.25 34.97 26.87
CA VAL A 208 38.83 34.91 27.26
C VAL A 208 37.94 35.30 26.08
N ASP A 209 38.26 36.38 25.37
CA ASP A 209 37.50 36.80 24.17
C ASP A 209 37.46 35.69 23.11
N ALA A 210 38.59 35.01 22.86
CA ALA A 210 38.65 33.88 21.93
C ALA A 210 37.81 32.66 22.41
N HIS A 211 37.71 32.46 23.72
CA HIS A 211 36.82 31.44 24.29
C HIS A 211 35.34 31.80 24.13
N ASP A 212 34.98 33.08 24.31
CA ASP A 212 33.60 33.56 24.11
C ASP A 212 33.17 33.43 22.65
N GLU A 213 34.04 33.74 21.69
CA GLU A 213 33.78 33.49 20.26
C GLU A 213 33.53 32.01 19.98
N ARG A 214 34.35 31.13 20.56
CA ARG A 214 34.17 29.67 20.41
C ARG A 214 32.86 29.21 21.04
N ILE A 215 32.51 29.68 22.23
CA ILE A 215 31.23 29.38 22.88
C ILE A 215 30.07 29.86 22.00
N GLY A 216 30.16 31.05 21.41
CA GLY A 216 29.18 31.58 20.47
C GLY A 216 28.99 30.66 19.25
N GLY A 217 30.08 30.19 18.65
CA GLY A 217 30.04 29.22 17.54
C GLY A 217 29.39 27.89 17.93
N LEU A 218 29.65 27.40 19.14
CA LEU A 218 29.05 26.16 19.67
C LEU A 218 27.56 26.31 19.97
N ILE A 219 27.12 27.47 20.45
CA ILE A 219 25.69 27.76 20.65
C ILE A 219 24.97 27.82 19.29
N ALA A 220 25.57 28.44 18.28
CA ALA A 220 25.01 28.48 16.93
C ALA A 220 24.89 27.08 16.32
N LEU A 221 25.91 26.23 16.48
CA LEU A 221 25.87 24.85 16.03
C LEU A 221 24.79 24.04 16.75
N ASN A 222 24.69 24.16 18.07
CA ASN A 222 23.63 23.49 18.84
C ASN A 222 22.24 23.92 18.37
N ARG A 223 22.04 25.21 18.08
CA ARG A 223 20.78 25.70 17.54
C ARG A 223 20.46 25.08 16.18
N SER A 224 21.44 24.99 15.28
CA SER A 224 21.28 24.33 13.98
C SER A 224 20.92 22.85 14.12
N LEU A 225 21.61 22.11 14.99
CA LEU A 225 21.32 20.70 15.25
C LEU A 225 19.91 20.51 15.84
N GLN A 226 19.47 21.44 16.67
CA GLN A 226 18.14 21.40 17.25
C GLN A 226 17.05 21.67 16.19
N GLU A 227 17.29 22.61 15.27
CA GLU A 227 16.41 22.83 14.11
C GLU A 227 16.34 21.59 13.19
N GLU A 228 17.46 20.90 12.98
CA GLU A 228 17.48 19.62 12.24
C GLU A 228 16.72 18.50 12.96
N LEU A 229 16.88 18.37 14.28
CA LEU A 229 16.15 17.39 15.09
C LEU A 229 14.63 17.64 15.05
N ASP A 230 14.21 18.90 15.19
CA ASP A 230 12.80 19.28 15.10
C ASP A 230 12.26 18.97 13.69
N GLY A 231 13.03 19.26 12.64
CA GLY A 231 12.70 18.91 11.27
C GLY A 231 12.52 17.39 11.06
N MET A 232 13.43 16.58 11.62
CA MET A 232 13.33 15.11 11.55
C MET A 232 12.11 14.58 12.32
N GLN A 233 11.79 15.13 13.48
CA GLN A 233 10.61 14.73 14.25
C GLN A 233 9.30 15.03 13.51
N VAL A 234 9.20 16.22 12.88
CA VAL A 234 8.05 16.56 12.03
C VAL A 234 7.96 15.62 10.82
N GLY A 235 9.10 15.27 10.23
CA GLY A 235 9.20 14.28 9.15
C GLY A 235 8.67 12.91 9.57
N GLN A 236 9.11 12.42 10.74
CA GLN A 236 8.64 11.16 11.31
C GLN A 236 7.13 11.16 11.55
N GLN A 237 6.59 12.19 12.19
CA GLN A 237 5.13 12.31 12.44
C GLN A 237 4.33 12.33 11.13
N THR A 238 4.88 12.92 10.07
CA THR A 238 4.24 12.95 8.75
C THR A 238 4.24 11.57 8.11
N LEU A 239 5.34 10.83 8.22
CA LEU A 239 5.43 9.45 7.72
C LEU A 239 4.51 8.50 8.49
N GLU A 240 4.44 8.63 9.82
CA GLU A 240 3.53 7.84 10.66
C GLU A 240 2.07 8.07 10.25
N LYS A 241 1.66 9.32 10.05
CA LYS A 241 0.30 9.65 9.55
C LYS A 241 0.01 9.04 8.17
N ARG A 242 0.95 9.16 7.23
CA ARG A 242 0.78 8.55 5.90
C ARG A 242 0.67 7.02 5.97
N LEU A 243 1.42 6.40 6.89
CA LEU A 243 1.38 4.96 7.09
C LEU A 243 0.04 4.52 7.69
N THR A 244 -0.52 5.27 8.64
CA THR A 244 -1.87 5.00 9.16
C THR A 244 -2.93 5.19 8.08
N ASP A 245 -2.85 6.26 7.29
CA ASP A 245 -3.82 6.54 6.22
C ASP A 245 -3.81 5.43 5.16
N LEU A 246 -2.62 4.97 4.74
CA LEU A 246 -2.48 3.86 3.78
C LEU A 246 -2.98 2.53 4.35
N GLN A 247 -2.78 2.28 5.65
CA GLN A 247 -3.32 1.09 6.31
C GLN A 247 -4.84 1.11 6.37
N ASP A 248 -5.44 2.26 6.67
CA ASP A 248 -6.89 2.43 6.72
C ASP A 248 -7.51 2.31 5.32
N GLU A 249 -6.89 2.92 4.30
CA GLU A 249 -7.30 2.75 2.90
C GLU A 249 -7.24 1.28 2.48
N ALA A 250 -6.11 0.61 2.70
CA ALA A 250 -5.96 -0.81 2.36
C ALA A 250 -6.97 -1.70 3.10
N ALA A 251 -7.23 -1.42 4.38
CA ALA A 251 -8.22 -2.14 5.16
C ALA A 251 -9.64 -1.92 4.65
N MET A 252 -9.97 -0.69 4.21
CA MET A 252 -11.27 -0.36 3.62
C MET A 252 -11.46 -1.06 2.27
N THR A 253 -10.45 -1.02 1.39
CA THR A 253 -10.50 -1.75 0.10
C THR A 253 -10.66 -3.25 0.32
N ALA A 254 -9.87 -3.85 1.21
CA ALA A 254 -9.96 -5.28 1.53
C ALA A 254 -11.33 -5.66 2.11
N ARG A 255 -11.92 -4.82 2.97
CA ARG A 255 -13.29 -5.03 3.49
C ARG A 255 -14.33 -4.98 2.38
N GLN A 256 -14.18 -4.05 1.43
CA GLN A 256 -15.11 -3.91 0.33
C GLN A 256 -15.04 -5.11 -0.61
N GLU A 257 -13.83 -5.55 -0.98
CA GLU A 257 -13.61 -6.76 -1.78
C GLU A 257 -14.18 -8.01 -1.09
N LEU A 258 -13.99 -8.15 0.24
CA LEU A 258 -14.58 -9.25 1.00
C LEU A 258 -16.11 -9.21 1.01
N LEU A 259 -16.73 -8.02 1.09
CA LEU A 259 -18.19 -7.88 1.03
C LEU A 259 -18.73 -8.22 -0.36
N GLU A 260 -18.03 -7.84 -1.42
CA GLU A 260 -18.39 -8.19 -2.80
C GLU A 260 -18.29 -9.70 -3.02
N ALA A 261 -17.16 -10.31 -2.64
CA ALA A 261 -16.99 -11.76 -2.69
C ALA A 261 -18.05 -12.51 -1.86
N ARG A 262 -18.42 -11.98 -0.69
CA ARG A 262 -19.50 -12.54 0.15
C ARG A 262 -20.84 -12.52 -0.58
N ARG A 263 -21.20 -11.40 -1.22
CA ARG A 263 -22.45 -11.27 -1.98
C ARG A 263 -22.49 -12.24 -3.17
N GLU A 264 -21.37 -12.41 -3.86
CA GLU A 264 -21.26 -13.40 -4.93
C GLU A 264 -21.43 -14.83 -4.42
N LEU A 265 -20.80 -15.18 -3.29
CA LEU A 265 -20.97 -16.49 -2.66
C LEU A 265 -22.42 -16.74 -2.23
N ASP A 266 -23.11 -15.75 -1.68
CA ASP A 266 -24.52 -15.87 -1.29
C ASP A 266 -25.41 -16.06 -2.53
N ARG A 267 -25.13 -15.33 -3.63
CA ARG A 267 -25.83 -15.52 -4.91
C ARG A 267 -25.60 -16.91 -5.48
N LEU A 268 -24.36 -17.40 -5.49
CA LEU A 268 -24.02 -18.74 -5.96
C LEU A 268 -24.69 -19.82 -5.10
N HIS A 269 -24.73 -19.65 -3.77
CA HIS A 269 -25.48 -20.56 -2.89
C HIS A 269 -26.98 -20.57 -3.21
N GLY A 270 -27.60 -19.41 -3.45
CA GLY A 270 -28.99 -19.31 -3.89
C GLY A 270 -29.23 -20.07 -5.20
N ASN A 271 -28.33 -19.92 -6.17
CA ASN A 271 -28.42 -20.66 -7.43
C ASN A 271 -28.28 -22.18 -7.23
N ILE A 272 -27.32 -22.62 -6.41
CA ILE A 272 -27.10 -24.05 -6.11
C ILE A 272 -28.34 -24.66 -5.45
N THR A 273 -28.92 -23.98 -4.45
CA THR A 273 -30.12 -24.49 -3.76
C THR A 273 -31.31 -24.60 -4.71
N THR A 274 -31.50 -23.60 -5.58
CA THR A 274 -32.56 -23.60 -6.61
C THR A 274 -32.35 -24.75 -7.61
N LEU A 275 -31.15 -24.88 -8.16
CA LEU A 275 -30.77 -25.97 -9.07
C LEU A 275 -30.93 -27.35 -8.43
N THR A 276 -30.57 -27.49 -7.16
CA THR A 276 -30.69 -28.77 -6.43
C THR A 276 -32.15 -29.17 -6.28
N ARG A 277 -33.01 -28.22 -5.90
CA ARG A 277 -34.46 -28.45 -5.79
C ARG A 277 -35.09 -28.82 -7.13
N GLU A 278 -34.69 -28.13 -8.20
CA GLU A 278 -35.15 -28.42 -9.56
C GLU A 278 -34.71 -29.80 -10.03
N ASN A 279 -33.44 -30.17 -9.80
CA ASN A 279 -32.92 -31.49 -10.13
C ASN A 279 -33.66 -32.60 -9.38
N GLN A 280 -33.98 -32.40 -8.10
CA GLN A 280 -34.79 -33.33 -7.32
C GLN A 280 -36.22 -33.46 -7.88
N SER A 281 -36.83 -32.34 -8.32
CA SER A 281 -38.14 -32.34 -8.97
C SER A 281 -38.13 -33.11 -10.28
N LEU A 282 -37.13 -32.87 -11.14
CA LEU A 282 -36.96 -33.57 -12.42
C LEU A 282 -36.69 -35.06 -12.23
N LEU A 283 -35.83 -35.43 -11.26
CA LEU A 283 -35.60 -36.83 -10.90
C LEU A 283 -36.88 -37.51 -10.41
N GLY A 284 -37.68 -36.82 -9.59
CA GLY A 284 -38.99 -37.32 -9.16
C GLY A 284 -39.97 -37.52 -10.30
N GLN A 285 -39.98 -36.63 -11.30
CA GLN A 285 -40.80 -36.77 -12.50
C GLN A 285 -40.34 -37.95 -13.38
N LEU A 286 -39.03 -38.15 -13.52
CA LEU A 286 -38.46 -39.25 -14.31
C LEU A 286 -38.67 -40.63 -13.66
N GLN A 287 -38.74 -40.69 -12.33
CA GLN A 287 -39.01 -41.93 -11.59
C GLN A 287 -40.48 -42.35 -11.63
N GLN A 288 -41.41 -41.44 -11.97
CA GLN A 288 -42.81 -41.80 -12.25
C GLN A 288 -42.92 -42.34 -13.68
N GLU A 289 -43.25 -43.62 -13.82
CA GLU A 289 -43.22 -44.37 -15.09
C GLU A 289 -43.88 -43.60 -16.26
N ASN A 290 -43.15 -43.52 -17.39
CA ASN A 290 -43.58 -43.00 -18.70
C ASN A 290 -43.95 -41.51 -18.80
N ARG A 291 -43.39 -40.62 -17.97
CA ARG A 291 -43.56 -39.16 -18.15
C ARG A 291 -42.29 -38.48 -18.64
N ILE A 292 -42.45 -37.65 -19.68
CA ILE A 292 -41.42 -36.72 -20.14
C ILE A 292 -41.24 -35.67 -19.05
N ALA A 293 -40.01 -35.46 -18.57
CA ALA A 293 -39.71 -34.40 -17.62
C ALA A 293 -39.97 -33.03 -18.27
N VAL A 294 -40.79 -32.20 -17.64
CA VAL A 294 -41.14 -30.87 -18.15
C VAL A 294 -40.48 -29.82 -17.26
N LEU A 295 -39.71 -28.91 -17.88
CA LEU A 295 -39.11 -27.77 -17.18
C LEU A 295 -40.22 -26.82 -16.72
N SER A 296 -40.07 -26.25 -15.52
CA SER A 296 -41.00 -25.23 -15.05
C SER A 296 -40.90 -23.95 -15.92
N PRO A 297 -41.99 -23.19 -16.09
CA PRO A 297 -41.94 -21.88 -16.74
C PRO A 297 -40.91 -20.94 -16.10
N GLU A 298 -40.74 -21.01 -14.78
CA GLU A 298 -39.72 -20.26 -14.04
C GLU A 298 -38.31 -20.59 -14.50
N ARG A 299 -38.01 -21.88 -14.77
CA ARG A 299 -36.71 -22.31 -15.29
C ARG A 299 -36.45 -21.80 -16.70
N VAL A 300 -37.46 -21.83 -17.56
CA VAL A 300 -37.38 -21.27 -18.92
C VAL A 300 -37.16 -19.76 -18.84
N SER A 301 -37.85 -19.05 -17.95
CA SER A 301 -37.65 -17.62 -17.73
C SER A 301 -36.25 -17.29 -17.18
N MET A 302 -35.71 -18.08 -16.24
CA MET A 302 -34.32 -17.91 -15.78
C MET A 302 -33.32 -18.14 -16.90
N MET A 303 -33.48 -19.20 -17.70
CA MET A 303 -32.61 -19.48 -18.84
C MET A 303 -32.69 -18.39 -19.91
N LEU A 304 -33.88 -17.82 -20.15
CA LEU A 304 -34.06 -16.69 -21.06
C LEU A 304 -33.42 -15.41 -20.52
N ASN A 305 -33.51 -15.15 -19.21
CA ASN A 305 -32.82 -14.03 -18.57
C ASN A 305 -31.30 -14.19 -18.58
N ASP A 306 -30.78 -15.38 -18.29
CA ASP A 306 -29.34 -15.69 -18.35
C ASP A 306 -28.83 -15.57 -19.79
N PHE A 307 -29.61 -16.07 -20.76
CA PHE A 307 -29.33 -15.88 -22.17
C PHE A 307 -29.30 -14.41 -22.53
N GLN A 308 -30.32 -13.62 -22.15
CA GLN A 308 -30.38 -12.18 -22.39
C GLN A 308 -29.19 -11.43 -21.77
N GLN A 309 -28.82 -11.76 -20.52
CA GLN A 309 -27.67 -11.16 -19.84
C GLN A 309 -26.36 -11.51 -20.53
N SER A 310 -26.18 -12.78 -20.93
CA SER A 310 -24.98 -13.21 -21.68
C SER A 310 -24.86 -12.50 -23.03
N LEU A 311 -25.99 -12.26 -23.70
CA LEU A 311 -26.06 -11.58 -24.98
C LEU A 311 -25.72 -10.09 -24.84
N GLN A 312 -26.25 -9.43 -23.81
CA GLN A 312 -25.94 -8.03 -23.48
C GLN A 312 -24.48 -7.85 -23.04
N ALA A 313 -23.92 -8.80 -22.29
CA ALA A 313 -22.53 -8.77 -21.85
C ALA A 313 -21.54 -9.00 -23.01
N GLY A 314 -21.88 -9.91 -23.94
CA GLY A 314 -21.05 -10.22 -25.10
C GLY A 314 -21.15 -9.19 -26.25
N MET A 315 -22.28 -8.50 -26.39
CA MET A 315 -22.54 -7.53 -27.46
C MET A 315 -22.99 -6.18 -26.89
N LYS A 316 -22.03 -5.27 -26.70
CA LYS A 316 -22.30 -3.87 -26.29
C LYS A 316 -23.04 -3.14 -27.42
N GLY A 317 -24.37 -3.07 -27.34
CA GLY A 317 -25.22 -2.40 -28.33
C GLY A 317 -26.51 -3.15 -28.68
N VAL A 318 -26.72 -4.34 -28.09
CA VAL A 318 -27.96 -5.09 -28.19
C VAL A 318 -28.81 -4.83 -26.95
N GLU A 319 -29.91 -4.10 -27.10
CA GLU A 319 -30.92 -3.95 -26.05
C GLU A 319 -32.11 -4.85 -26.37
N ILE A 320 -32.39 -5.79 -25.47
CA ILE A 320 -33.55 -6.68 -25.53
C ILE A 320 -34.53 -6.20 -24.46
N ARG A 321 -35.73 -5.80 -24.86
CA ARG A 321 -36.82 -5.42 -23.95
C ARG A 321 -38.15 -5.88 -24.52
N ASP A 322 -38.95 -6.61 -23.75
CA ASP A 322 -40.37 -6.89 -24.01
C ASP A 322 -40.74 -7.25 -25.46
N GLY A 323 -39.96 -8.14 -26.10
CA GLY A 323 -40.21 -8.57 -27.49
C GLY A 323 -39.66 -7.65 -28.58
N GLU A 324 -38.90 -6.62 -28.20
CA GLU A 324 -38.11 -5.77 -29.10
C GLU A 324 -36.62 -6.04 -28.93
N VAL A 325 -35.91 -6.22 -30.04
CA VAL A 325 -34.45 -6.29 -30.09
C VAL A 325 -33.96 -5.07 -30.85
N LYS A 326 -33.23 -4.20 -30.14
CA LYS A 326 -32.58 -3.03 -30.71
C LYS A 326 -31.11 -3.33 -30.92
N LEU A 327 -30.64 -3.18 -32.15
CA LEU A 327 -29.25 -3.41 -32.54
C LEU A 327 -28.66 -2.11 -33.08
N LYS A 328 -27.60 -1.61 -32.44
CA LYS A 328 -26.77 -0.53 -32.98
C LYS A 328 -25.70 -1.12 -33.90
N VAL A 329 -25.76 -0.80 -35.19
CA VAL A 329 -24.85 -1.34 -36.22
C VAL A 329 -24.16 -0.24 -37.00
N GLY A 330 -22.91 -0.49 -37.40
CA GLY A 330 -22.20 0.33 -38.37
C GLY A 330 -22.51 -0.19 -39.76
N ILE A 331 -22.93 0.68 -40.67
CA ILE A 331 -23.15 0.31 -42.07
C ILE A 331 -21.86 0.60 -42.82
N ALA A 332 -21.21 -0.45 -43.32
CA ALA A 332 -20.05 -0.33 -44.18
C ALA A 332 -20.43 -0.84 -45.58
N ALA A 333 -20.49 0.07 -46.56
CA ALA A 333 -20.66 -0.26 -47.96
C ALA A 333 -19.28 -0.27 -48.62
N VAL A 334 -18.90 -1.42 -49.19
CA VAL A 334 -17.68 -1.52 -50.01
C VAL A 334 -17.99 -1.12 -51.45
N ASP A 335 -19.20 -1.44 -51.95
CA ASP A 335 -19.75 -1.05 -53.27
C ASP A 335 -21.30 -0.98 -53.22
N GLU A 336 -21.98 -0.44 -54.26
CA GLU A 336 -23.46 -0.30 -54.34
C GLU A 336 -24.25 -1.62 -54.16
N GLN A 337 -23.60 -2.78 -54.31
CA GLN A 337 -24.22 -4.11 -54.19
C GLN A 337 -23.77 -4.90 -52.95
N ASN A 338 -22.79 -4.40 -52.19
CA ASN A 338 -22.22 -5.08 -51.02
C ASN A 338 -22.21 -4.14 -49.80
N ALA A 339 -23.40 -3.92 -49.23
CA ALA A 339 -23.55 -3.29 -47.93
C ALA A 339 -23.53 -4.36 -46.82
N GLY A 340 -22.56 -4.27 -45.92
CA GLY A 340 -22.43 -5.13 -44.74
C GLY A 340 -22.76 -4.37 -43.45
N PHE A 341 -23.28 -5.09 -42.45
CA PHE A 341 -23.50 -4.56 -41.12
C PHE A 341 -22.38 -5.02 -40.19
N ILE A 342 -21.79 -4.09 -39.45
CA ILE A 342 -20.78 -4.38 -38.42
C ILE A 342 -21.45 -4.20 -37.05
N ILE A 343 -21.55 -5.28 -36.28
CA ILE A 343 -22.01 -5.25 -34.90
C ILE A 343 -20.78 -4.98 -34.00
N PRO A 344 -20.73 -3.89 -33.23
CA PRO A 344 -19.59 -3.60 -32.37
C PRO A 344 -19.50 -4.61 -31.23
N SER A 345 -18.30 -5.16 -31.02
CA SER A 345 -18.02 -6.01 -29.86
C SER A 345 -17.65 -5.16 -28.64
N ALA A 346 -17.60 -5.78 -27.45
CA ALA A 346 -17.29 -5.10 -26.19
C ALA A 346 -15.93 -4.36 -26.15
N THR A 347 -15.07 -4.59 -27.15
CA THR A 347 -13.71 -4.05 -27.29
C THR A 347 -13.57 -2.89 -28.29
N ASN A 348 -14.66 -2.47 -28.97
CA ASN A 348 -14.59 -1.39 -29.97
C ASN A 348 -14.58 0.02 -29.34
N ILE A 349 -13.82 0.92 -29.97
CA ILE A 349 -13.49 2.29 -29.54
C ILE A 349 -14.75 3.18 -29.48
N GLU A 350 -14.88 4.02 -28.44
CA GLU A 350 -16.05 4.89 -28.19
C GLU A 350 -16.42 5.81 -29.36
N GLN A 351 -15.45 6.22 -30.18
CA GLN A 351 -15.64 7.10 -31.35
C GLN A 351 -16.52 6.49 -32.46
N VAL A 352 -16.64 5.16 -32.52
CA VAL A 352 -17.50 4.48 -33.52
C VAL A 352 -18.98 4.58 -33.14
N ARG A 353 -19.33 4.93 -31.89
CA ARG A 353 -20.71 4.92 -31.38
C ARG A 353 -21.62 6.06 -31.87
N GLU A 354 -21.07 7.23 -32.17
CA GLU A 354 -21.87 8.42 -32.49
C GLU A 354 -22.45 8.41 -33.91
N GLY A 355 -21.97 7.52 -34.79
CA GLY A 355 -22.44 7.37 -36.19
C GLY A 355 -23.20 6.07 -36.50
N LEU A 356 -23.59 5.28 -35.49
CA LEU A 356 -24.24 3.97 -35.72
C LEU A 356 -25.74 4.12 -36.01
N SER A 357 -26.23 3.31 -36.95
CA SER A 357 -27.65 3.21 -37.26
C SER A 357 -28.33 2.24 -36.30
N GLU A 358 -29.55 2.56 -35.85
CA GLU A 358 -30.38 1.71 -34.98
C GLU A 358 -31.33 0.87 -35.84
N ILE A 359 -31.26 -0.46 -35.68
CA ILE A 359 -32.22 -1.39 -36.29
C ILE A 359 -33.09 -1.96 -35.18
N ASN A 360 -34.40 -1.83 -35.34
CA ASN A 360 -35.40 -2.30 -34.39
C ASN A 360 -36.12 -3.53 -34.96
N PHE A 361 -35.96 -4.68 -34.30
CA PHE A 361 -36.72 -5.90 -34.59
C PHE A 361 -37.85 -6.02 -33.58
N ARG A 362 -39.09 -6.06 -34.06
CA ARG A 362 -40.28 -6.32 -33.25
C ARG A 362 -40.79 -7.73 -33.49
N PHE A 363 -40.82 -8.54 -32.45
CA PHE A 363 -41.41 -9.88 -32.51
C PHE A 363 -42.89 -9.79 -32.15
N GLY A 364 -43.73 -9.45 -33.13
CA GLY A 364 -45.19 -9.44 -33.02
C GLY A 364 -45.84 -10.23 -34.16
N LYS A 365 -47.01 -10.84 -33.90
CA LYS A 365 -47.85 -11.43 -34.95
C LYS A 365 -48.23 -10.32 -35.96
N GLN A 366 -48.05 -10.60 -37.25
CA GLN A 366 -48.51 -9.73 -38.35
C GLN A 366 -49.99 -9.36 -38.15
N SER A 367 -50.27 -8.07 -38.06
CA SER A 367 -51.61 -7.52 -38.23
C SER A 367 -51.93 -7.49 -39.72
N GLY A 368 -52.94 -8.24 -40.16
CA GLY A 368 -53.75 -7.95 -41.35
C GLY A 368 -53.10 -8.21 -42.72
N LEU A 369 -53.14 -9.47 -43.19
CA LEU A 369 -53.46 -9.74 -44.58
C LEU A 369 -54.98 -9.88 -44.65
N GLU A 370 -55.68 -8.85 -45.12
CA GLU A 370 -57.07 -9.00 -45.58
C GLU A 370 -57.06 -9.94 -46.79
N PRO A 371 -57.84 -11.04 -46.78
CA PRO A 371 -58.24 -11.70 -48.01
C PRO A 371 -59.50 -10.98 -48.54
N ASP A 372 -59.49 -10.63 -49.82
CA ASP A 372 -60.62 -10.07 -50.56
C ASP A 372 -61.99 -10.63 -50.09
N LYS A 373 -62.83 -9.73 -49.57
CA LYS A 373 -64.24 -9.55 -49.97
C LYS A 373 -64.89 -8.33 -49.30
#